data_AF-A0A7W4DVU7-F1
#
_entry.id   AF-A0A7W4DVU7-F1
#
_cell.length_a   1.000
_cell.length_b   1.000
_cell.length_c   1.000
_cell.angle_alpha   90.00
_cell.angle_beta   90.00
_cell.angle_gamma   90.00
#
_symmetry.space_group_name_H-M   'P 1'
#
loop_
_entity.id
_entity.type
_entity.pdbx_description
1 polymer ?
#
loop_
_entity_poly.entity_id
_entity_poly.type
_entity_poly.pdbx_seq_one_letter_code
_entity_poly.pdbx_strand_id
1 'polypeptide(L)'
;MLDMYRLRFPNEEVERAFYGDLLQYFFPVGAEAVLSVSALHGCALRGAAEELMALLHAFFAQGDYRVAGDREVYFQGSMATVFRMLGLQTHVEMATSDGRIDMVVATRGYVYLFEVKRDRPAAEAMAQIEAKGYAAPFAMDKRAVVKLGVGFSSKTRNIAECIIREEGKADVRMGVVDGKLQAVGE
;
A
#
# COMPACT_ATOMS: atom_id res chain seq x y z
N MET A 1 -25.32 -24.48 -25.22
CA MET A 1 -25.40 -23.73 -23.95
C MET A 1 -24.62 -24.54 -22.93
N LEU A 2 -23.52 -24.03 -22.39
CA LEU A 2 -22.77 -24.75 -21.35
C LEU A 2 -23.46 -24.44 -20.02
N ASP A 3 -24.03 -25.47 -19.39
CA ASP A 3 -24.60 -25.33 -18.03
C ASP A 3 -23.46 -25.09 -17.05
N MET A 4 -23.39 -23.87 -16.52
CA MET A 4 -22.43 -23.52 -15.48
C MET A 4 -22.95 -23.97 -14.13
N TYR A 5 -22.32 -25.00 -13.58
CA TYR A 5 -22.53 -25.41 -12.20
C TYR A 5 -21.65 -24.57 -11.28
N ARG A 6 -22.28 -23.89 -10.32
CA ARG A 6 -21.58 -23.16 -9.26
C ARG A 6 -21.47 -24.05 -8.02
N LEU A 7 -20.32 -24.69 -7.85
CA LEU A 7 -20.01 -25.43 -6.63
C LEU A 7 -19.88 -24.47 -5.43
N ARG A 8 -20.34 -24.92 -4.27
CA ARG A 8 -20.20 -24.26 -2.98
C ARG A 8 -19.80 -25.29 -1.94
N PHE A 9 -19.25 -24.81 -0.82
CA PHE A 9 -19.05 -25.66 0.34
C PHE A 9 -20.41 -26.05 0.94
N PRO A 10 -20.55 -27.30 1.40
CA PRO A 10 -21.80 -27.79 1.97
C PRO A 10 -22.16 -27.13 3.30
N ASN A 11 -21.16 -26.63 4.04
CA ASN A 11 -21.32 -25.87 5.29
C ASN A 11 -20.02 -25.11 5.63
N GLU A 12 -20.09 -24.24 6.64
CA GLU A 12 -18.95 -23.42 7.10
C GLU A 12 -17.79 -24.24 7.70
N GLU A 13 -18.09 -25.40 8.28
CA GLU A 13 -17.07 -26.28 8.86
C GLU A 13 -16.20 -26.90 7.77
N VAL A 14 -16.83 -27.39 6.70
CA VAL A 14 -16.14 -27.94 5.52
C VAL A 14 -15.38 -26.85 4.77
N GLU A 15 -15.96 -25.65 4.66
CA GLU A 15 -15.25 -24.49 4.10
C GLU A 15 -13.99 -24.18 4.91
N ARG A 16 -14.11 -24.07 6.23
CA ARG A 16 -12.99 -23.78 7.13
C ARG A 16 -11.95 -24.89 7.14
N ALA A 17 -12.33 -26.16 7.13
CA ALA A 17 -11.41 -27.29 7.03
C ALA A 17 -10.69 -27.32 5.67
N PHE A 18 -11.37 -26.97 4.58
CA PHE A 18 -10.75 -26.84 3.27
C PHE A 18 -9.67 -25.74 3.25
N TYR A 19 -10.00 -24.55 3.76
CA TYR A 19 -9.05 -23.43 3.85
C TYR A 19 -7.96 -23.66 4.89
N GLY A 20 -8.27 -24.35 5.99
CA GLY A 20 -7.35 -24.65 7.09
C GLY A 20 -6.38 -25.77 6.75
N ASP A 21 -6.85 -26.89 6.21
CA ASP A 21 -6.05 -28.11 6.07
C ASP A 21 -5.65 -28.37 4.62
N LEU A 22 -6.59 -28.25 3.68
CA LEU A 22 -6.31 -28.61 2.28
C LEU A 22 -5.43 -27.56 1.59
N LEU A 23 -5.67 -26.28 1.84
CA LEU A 23 -4.76 -25.24 1.35
C LEU A 23 -3.38 -25.32 2.00
N GLN A 24 -3.29 -25.62 3.30
CA GLN A 24 -1.99 -25.86 3.93
C GLN A 24 -1.29 -27.10 3.37
N TYR A 25 -2.04 -28.11 2.94
CA TYR A 25 -1.48 -29.28 2.27
C TYR A 25 -0.92 -28.95 0.87
N PHE A 26 -1.65 -28.17 0.07
CA PHE A 26 -1.21 -27.77 -1.28
C PHE A 26 -0.15 -26.66 -1.26
N PHE A 27 -0.22 -25.79 -0.26
CA PHE A 27 0.70 -24.69 -0.02
C PHE A 27 1.21 -24.82 1.41
N PRO A 28 2.08 -25.80 1.70
CA PRO A 28 2.68 -25.92 3.02
C PRO A 28 3.31 -24.58 3.38
N VAL A 29 2.75 -23.93 4.40
CA VAL A 29 3.27 -22.69 4.97
C VAL A 29 4.53 -23.07 5.76
N GLY A 30 5.54 -23.50 5.02
CA GLY A 30 6.84 -23.92 5.47
C GLY A 30 7.88 -22.94 4.99
N ALA A 31 7.74 -21.68 5.38
CA ALA A 31 8.78 -20.67 5.42
C ALA A 31 8.19 -19.48 6.17
N GLU A 32 8.91 -18.97 7.16
CA GLU A 32 8.69 -17.64 7.71
C GLU A 32 8.53 -16.66 6.54
N ALA A 33 7.29 -16.28 6.21
CA ALA A 33 7.08 -15.20 5.27
C ALA A 33 7.61 -13.95 5.97
N VAL A 34 8.84 -13.55 5.61
CA VAL A 34 9.57 -12.40 6.15
C VAL A 34 8.75 -11.10 6.03
N LEU A 35 7.66 -11.12 5.26
CA LEU A 35 6.55 -10.19 5.38
C LEU A 35 5.19 -10.91 5.27
N SER A 36 4.33 -10.70 6.25
CA SER A 36 2.97 -11.27 6.21
C SER A 36 2.09 -10.50 5.22
N VAL A 37 1.78 -11.13 4.08
CA VAL A 37 0.80 -10.65 3.09
C VAL A 37 -0.55 -10.32 3.75
N SER A 38 -0.96 -11.12 4.73
CA SER A 38 -2.19 -10.89 5.50
C SER A 38 -2.08 -9.67 6.42
N ALA A 39 -0.89 -9.36 6.95
CA ALA A 39 -0.66 -8.14 7.72
C ALA A 39 -0.78 -6.89 6.85
N LEU A 40 -0.12 -6.83 5.69
CA LEU A 40 -0.23 -5.71 4.75
C LEU A 40 -1.68 -5.46 4.33
N HIS A 41 -2.39 -6.52 3.92
CA HIS A 41 -3.79 -6.43 3.56
C HIS A 41 -4.65 -5.96 4.74
N GLY A 42 -4.44 -6.52 5.93
CA GLY A 42 -5.14 -6.14 7.15
C GLY A 42 -4.95 -4.67 7.54
N CYS A 43 -3.73 -4.14 7.46
CA CYS A 43 -3.45 -2.74 7.74
C CYS A 43 -4.17 -1.81 6.75
N ALA A 44 -4.16 -2.14 5.46
CA ALA A 44 -4.89 -1.38 4.44
C ALA A 44 -6.42 -1.40 4.65
N LEU A 45 -6.99 -2.51 5.12
CA LEU A 45 -8.43 -2.57 5.40
C LEU A 45 -8.85 -1.78 6.64
N ARG A 46 -7.99 -1.70 7.66
CA ARG A 46 -8.28 -1.01 8.93
C ARG A 46 -7.86 0.46 8.97
N GLY A 47 -7.27 1.00 7.90
CA GLY A 47 -6.78 2.38 7.92
C GLY A 47 -5.48 2.57 8.67
N ALA A 48 -4.74 1.50 8.97
CA ALA A 48 -3.50 1.57 9.74
C ALA A 48 -2.32 1.97 8.85
N ALA A 49 -2.33 3.23 8.42
CA ALA A 49 -1.39 3.76 7.42
C ALA A 49 0.08 3.71 7.89
N GLU A 50 0.35 3.99 9.16
CA GLU A 50 1.70 3.92 9.73
C GLU A 50 2.28 2.50 9.64
N GLU A 51 1.52 1.52 10.11
CA GLU A 51 1.88 0.09 10.07
C GLU A 51 2.03 -0.40 8.62
N LEU A 52 1.12 0.03 7.73
CA LEU A 52 1.19 -0.28 6.31
C LEU A 52 2.50 0.22 5.69
N MET A 53 2.88 1.47 5.95
CA MET A 53 4.12 2.06 5.44
C MET A 53 5.37 1.39 6.04
N ALA A 54 5.35 1.05 7.32
CA ALA A 54 6.43 0.32 7.97
C ALA A 54 6.63 -1.09 7.37
N LEU A 55 5.53 -1.80 7.09
CA LEU A 55 5.58 -3.10 6.41
C LEU A 55 6.07 -2.96 4.97
N LEU A 56 5.63 -1.95 4.21
CA LEU A 56 6.14 -1.69 2.87
C LEU A 56 7.65 -1.40 2.89
N HIS A 57 8.15 -0.64 3.87
CA HIS A 57 9.59 -0.44 4.03
C HIS A 57 10.34 -1.77 4.26
N ALA A 58 9.84 -2.61 5.17
CA ALA A 58 10.42 -3.92 5.43
C ALA A 58 10.34 -4.87 4.21
N PHE A 59 9.33 -4.69 3.35
CA PHE A 59 9.21 -5.43 2.08
C PHE A 59 10.31 -5.04 1.10
N PHE A 60 10.47 -3.74 0.86
CA PHE A 60 11.47 -3.26 -0.08
C PHE A 60 12.91 -3.49 0.40
N ALA A 61 13.14 -3.59 1.72
CA ALA A 61 14.44 -3.95 2.28
C ALA A 61 14.93 -5.36 1.88
N GLN A 62 14.03 -6.25 1.46
CA GLN A 62 14.36 -7.61 1.01
C GLN A 62 14.69 -7.68 -0.49
N GLY A 63 14.46 -6.59 -1.24
CA GLY A 63 14.64 -6.55 -2.69
C GLY A 63 16.11 -6.66 -3.12
N ASP A 64 16.36 -7.41 -4.19
CA ASP A 64 17.68 -7.44 -4.83
C ASP A 64 17.93 -6.12 -5.57
N TYR A 65 19.00 -5.43 -5.18
CA TYR A 65 19.45 -4.17 -5.76
C TYR A 65 19.68 -4.27 -7.29
N ARG A 66 19.88 -5.47 -7.84
CA ARG A 66 20.08 -5.70 -9.28
C ARG A 66 18.76 -5.68 -10.09
N VAL A 67 17.61 -5.81 -9.42
CA VAL A 67 16.30 -5.97 -10.06
C VAL A 67 15.53 -4.64 -10.20
N ALA A 68 15.97 -3.57 -9.51
CA ALA A 68 15.27 -2.28 -9.50
C ALA A 68 15.97 -1.21 -10.35
N GLY A 69 15.24 -0.68 -11.33
CA GLY A 69 15.60 0.54 -12.05
C GLY A 69 15.61 1.78 -11.16
N ASP A 70 16.24 2.85 -11.61
CA ASP A 70 16.57 4.03 -10.80
C ASP A 70 15.50 5.14 -10.81
N ARG A 71 14.47 5.03 -11.64
CA ARG A 71 13.41 6.03 -11.81
C ARG A 71 12.21 5.84 -10.86
N GLU A 72 11.55 6.95 -10.55
CA GLU A 72 10.31 7.02 -9.74
C GLU A 72 9.22 6.05 -10.23
N VAL A 73 9.06 5.91 -11.55
CA VAL A 73 8.08 5.01 -12.18
C VAL A 73 8.29 3.53 -11.81
N TYR A 74 9.53 3.09 -11.53
CA TYR A 74 9.78 1.70 -11.11
C TYR A 74 9.31 1.45 -9.68
N PHE A 75 9.41 2.45 -8.81
CA PHE A 75 8.88 2.36 -7.46
C PHE A 75 7.36 2.35 -7.47
N GLN A 76 6.74 3.25 -8.24
CA GLN A 76 5.29 3.25 -8.47
C GLN A 76 4.82 1.89 -9.01
N GLY A 77 5.52 1.32 -9.99
CA GLY A 77 5.22 0.00 -10.56
C GLY A 77 5.34 -1.14 -9.55
N SER A 78 6.39 -1.14 -8.72
CA SER A 78 6.57 -2.15 -7.67
C SER A 78 5.47 -2.07 -6.62
N MET A 79 5.17 -0.86 -6.14
CA MET A 79 4.12 -0.62 -5.16
C MET A 79 2.73 -1.00 -5.70
N ALA A 80 2.44 -0.64 -6.96
CA ALA A 80 1.23 -1.05 -7.64
C ALA A 80 1.10 -2.57 -7.77
N THR A 81 2.21 -3.27 -8.03
CA THR A 81 2.24 -4.73 -8.10
C THR A 81 1.88 -5.34 -6.74
N VAL A 82 2.46 -4.84 -5.65
CA VAL A 82 2.14 -5.28 -4.28
C VAL A 82 0.65 -5.12 -4.01
N PHE A 83 0.08 -3.93 -4.22
CA PHE A 83 -1.32 -3.68 -3.90
C PHE A 83 -2.31 -4.45 -4.79
N ARG A 84 -1.98 -4.65 -6.07
CA ARG A 84 -2.78 -5.51 -6.96
C ARG A 84 -2.73 -6.98 -6.54
N MET A 85 -1.57 -7.48 -6.12
CA MET A 85 -1.44 -8.85 -5.58
C MET A 85 -2.18 -9.04 -4.26
N LEU A 86 -2.30 -7.98 -3.45
CA LEU A 86 -3.17 -7.96 -2.27
C LEU A 86 -4.68 -7.90 -2.60
N GLY A 87 -5.06 -7.86 -3.88
CA GLY A 87 -6.45 -7.78 -4.33
C GLY A 87 -7.10 -6.41 -4.11
N LEU A 88 -6.33 -5.36 -3.84
CA LEU A 88 -6.85 -4.02 -3.62
C LEU A 88 -7.04 -3.27 -4.95
N GLN A 89 -8.10 -2.47 -5.02
CA GLN A 89 -8.39 -1.64 -6.19
C GLN A 89 -7.30 -0.57 -6.32
N THR A 90 -6.45 -0.71 -7.34
CA THR A 90 -5.24 0.11 -7.49
C THR A 90 -5.21 0.79 -8.86
N HIS A 91 -5.29 2.11 -8.86
CA HIS A 91 -5.12 2.95 -10.05
C HIS A 91 -3.76 3.63 -9.99
N VAL A 92 -2.98 3.54 -11.06
CA VAL A 92 -1.66 4.18 -11.17
C VAL A 92 -1.79 5.30 -12.19
N GLU A 93 -1.10 6.41 -11.96
CA GLU A 93 -1.04 7.53 -12.90
C GLU A 93 -2.45 8.06 -13.22
N MET A 94 -3.29 8.20 -12.19
CA MET A 94 -4.68 8.62 -12.32
C MET A 94 -4.74 10.11 -12.68
N ALA A 95 -5.15 10.42 -13.91
CA ALA A 95 -5.34 11.78 -14.37
C ALA A 95 -6.49 12.47 -13.61
N THR A 96 -6.29 13.75 -13.29
CA THR A 96 -7.26 14.65 -12.67
C THR A 96 -7.35 15.94 -13.49
N SER A 97 -8.26 16.85 -13.14
CA SER A 97 -8.39 18.13 -13.82
C SER A 97 -7.16 19.03 -13.72
N ASP A 98 -6.30 18.87 -12.70
CA ASP A 98 -5.13 19.72 -12.47
C ASP A 98 -3.81 18.95 -12.30
N GLY A 99 -3.76 17.70 -12.78
CA GLY A 99 -2.53 16.91 -12.70
C GLY A 99 -2.79 15.43 -12.72
N ARG A 100 -1.91 14.68 -12.05
CA ARG A 100 -1.93 13.23 -12.05
C ARG A 100 -1.47 12.73 -10.69
N ILE A 101 -2.30 11.87 -10.10
CA ILE A 101 -1.98 11.19 -8.86
C ILE A 101 -1.15 9.97 -9.21
N ASP A 102 0.03 9.83 -8.60
CA ASP A 102 0.93 8.71 -8.88
C ASP A 102 0.24 7.37 -8.65
N MET A 103 -0.48 7.21 -7.53
CA MET A 103 -1.25 6.01 -7.27
C MET A 103 -2.40 6.23 -6.29
N VAL A 104 -3.54 5.61 -6.58
CA VAL A 104 -4.72 5.54 -5.71
C VAL A 104 -4.99 4.08 -5.36
N VAL A 105 -5.07 3.77 -4.07
CA VAL A 105 -5.45 2.45 -3.57
C VAL A 105 -6.74 2.57 -2.77
N ALA A 106 -7.75 1.81 -3.15
CA ALA A 106 -9.07 1.85 -2.55
C ALA A 106 -9.40 0.53 -1.84
N THR A 107 -9.96 0.67 -0.64
CA THR A 107 -10.56 -0.42 0.13
C THR A 107 -12.05 -0.15 0.37
N ARG A 108 -12.70 -0.96 1.22
CA ARG A 108 -14.09 -0.71 1.64
C ARG A 108 -14.24 0.53 2.53
N GLY A 109 -13.20 0.87 3.30
CA GLY A 109 -13.24 1.96 4.28
C GLY A 109 -12.35 3.16 3.95
N TYR A 110 -11.35 2.97 3.09
CA TYR A 110 -10.29 3.95 2.87
C TYR A 110 -9.97 4.17 1.39
N VAL A 111 -9.54 5.38 1.06
CA VAL A 111 -8.91 5.75 -0.22
C VAL A 111 -7.54 6.33 0.10
N TYR A 112 -6.48 5.63 -0.30
CA TYR A 112 -5.11 6.06 -0.12
C TYR A 112 -4.62 6.78 -1.38
N LEU A 113 -4.16 8.01 -1.23
CA LEU A 113 -3.56 8.82 -2.28
C LEU A 113 -2.05 8.87 -2.07
N PHE A 114 -1.31 8.19 -2.93
CA PHE A 114 0.15 8.21 -2.89
C PHE A 114 0.68 9.23 -3.88
N GLU A 115 1.63 10.03 -3.41
CA GLU A 115 2.52 10.83 -4.24
C GLU A 115 3.95 10.48 -3.83
N VAL A 116 4.79 10.13 -4.80
CA VAL A 116 6.17 9.70 -4.54
C VAL A 116 7.12 10.78 -5.04
N LYS A 117 8.23 10.97 -4.36
CA LYS A 117 9.35 11.78 -4.84
C LYS A 117 10.65 11.01 -4.67
N ARG A 118 11.38 10.81 -5.76
CA ARG A 118 12.72 10.20 -5.71
C ARG A 118 13.76 11.20 -5.21
N ASP A 119 14.56 10.79 -4.22
CA ASP A 119 15.68 11.53 -3.62
C ASP A 119 15.33 12.97 -3.24
N ARG A 120 14.07 13.18 -2.86
CA ARG A 120 13.51 14.47 -2.45
C ARG A 120 12.60 14.28 -1.23
N PRO A 121 12.37 15.34 -0.45
CA PRO A 121 11.62 15.21 0.78
C PRO A 121 10.15 14.80 0.57
N ALA A 122 9.62 13.97 1.47
CA ALA A 122 8.20 13.62 1.55
C ALA A 122 7.30 14.85 1.72
N ALA A 123 7.84 15.93 2.29
CA ALA A 123 7.16 17.23 2.38
C ALA A 123 6.82 17.82 1.00
N GLU A 124 7.70 17.65 -0.02
CA GLU A 124 7.39 18.08 -1.38
C GLU A 124 6.24 17.27 -1.98
N ALA A 125 6.23 15.95 -1.75
CA ALA A 125 5.16 15.07 -2.19
C ALA A 125 3.81 15.47 -1.57
N MET A 126 3.79 15.69 -0.24
CA MET A 126 2.59 16.13 0.46
C MET A 126 2.12 17.51 -0.01
N ALA A 127 3.04 18.45 -0.21
CA ALA A 127 2.72 19.78 -0.74
C ALA A 127 2.07 19.68 -2.14
N GLN A 128 2.53 18.77 -2.99
CA GLN A 128 1.93 18.55 -4.30
C GLN A 128 0.49 18.00 -4.20
N ILE A 129 0.24 17.02 -3.32
CA ILE A 129 -1.11 16.47 -3.08
C ILE A 129 -2.09 17.60 -2.70
N GLU A 130 -1.67 18.48 -1.79
CA GLU A 130 -2.51 19.60 -1.32
C GLU A 130 -2.70 20.67 -2.39
N ALA A 131 -1.62 21.13 -3.00
CA ALA A 131 -1.66 22.21 -4.00
C ALA A 131 -2.51 21.83 -5.21
N LYS A 132 -2.50 20.55 -5.60
CA LYS A 132 -3.28 20.04 -6.73
C LYS A 132 -4.70 19.58 -6.36
N GLY A 133 -5.06 19.63 -5.08
CA GLY A 133 -6.39 19.24 -4.62
C GLY A 133 -6.74 17.79 -4.98
N TYR A 134 -5.77 16.86 -4.92
CA TYR A 134 -5.96 15.47 -5.36
C TYR A 134 -7.01 14.69 -4.56
N ALA A 135 -7.44 15.20 -3.40
CA ALA A 135 -8.57 14.65 -2.66
C ALA A 135 -9.95 15.04 -3.24
N ALA A 136 -10.03 16.08 -4.09
CA ALA A 136 -11.30 16.60 -4.60
C ALA A 136 -12.18 15.57 -5.33
N PRO A 137 -11.64 14.63 -6.16
CA PRO A 137 -12.45 13.57 -6.78
C PRO A 137 -13.15 12.65 -5.78
N PHE A 138 -12.69 12.62 -4.53
CA PHE A 138 -13.17 11.75 -3.46
C PHE A 138 -13.98 12.51 -2.40
N ALA A 139 -14.30 13.80 -2.62
CA ALA A 139 -14.98 14.63 -1.62
C ALA A 139 -16.37 14.12 -1.20
N MET A 140 -17.07 13.40 -2.09
CA MET A 140 -18.37 12.77 -1.81
C MET A 140 -18.25 11.27 -1.52
N ASP A 141 -17.03 10.75 -1.40
CA ASP A 141 -16.78 9.37 -1.04
C ASP A 141 -17.11 9.13 0.44
N LYS A 142 -17.68 7.97 0.76
CA LYS A 142 -17.99 7.60 2.14
C LYS A 142 -16.76 7.06 2.89
N ARG A 143 -15.69 6.76 2.15
CA ARG A 143 -14.42 6.23 2.67
C ARG A 143 -13.55 7.38 3.15
N ALA A 144 -12.75 7.12 4.18
CA ALA A 144 -11.77 8.08 4.66
C ALA A 144 -10.62 8.22 3.64
N VAL A 145 -10.29 9.46 3.28
CA VAL A 145 -9.18 9.75 2.37
C VAL A 145 -7.89 9.91 3.18
N VAL A 146 -6.88 9.10 2.88
CA VAL A 146 -5.57 9.13 3.51
C VAL A 146 -4.54 9.57 2.48
N LYS A 147 -3.91 10.71 2.72
CA LYS A 147 -2.85 11.27 1.86
C LYS A 147 -1.50 10.73 2.34
N LEU A 148 -0.69 10.25 1.40
CA LEU A 148 0.62 9.64 1.65
C LEU A 148 1.66 10.30 0.75
N GLY A 149 2.42 11.24 1.32
CA GLY A 149 3.59 11.83 0.67
C GLY A 149 4.82 10.98 0.97
N VAL A 150 5.47 10.42 -0.04
CA VAL A 150 6.53 9.41 0.14
C VAL A 150 7.86 9.90 -0.45
N GLY A 151 8.89 9.95 0.40
CA GLY A 151 10.27 10.16 -0.02
C GLY A 151 10.97 8.83 -0.26
N PHE A 152 11.31 8.53 -1.51
CA PHE A 152 11.99 7.30 -1.88
C PHE A 152 13.48 7.56 -2.14
N SER A 153 14.36 6.76 -1.53
CA SER A 153 15.80 6.87 -1.77
C SER A 153 16.25 5.90 -2.86
N SER A 154 16.85 6.41 -3.93
CA SER A 154 17.46 5.57 -4.97
C SER A 154 18.70 4.82 -4.45
N LYS A 155 19.38 5.37 -3.43
CA LYS A 155 20.55 4.76 -2.79
C LYS A 155 20.19 3.49 -2.01
N THR A 156 19.16 3.56 -1.17
CA THR A 156 18.71 2.39 -0.38
C THR A 156 17.65 1.57 -1.11
N ARG A 157 17.11 2.10 -2.22
CA ARG A 157 15.98 1.54 -2.97
C ARG A 157 14.76 1.28 -2.08
N ASN A 158 14.54 2.17 -1.12
CA ASN A 158 13.50 2.01 -0.11
C ASN A 158 12.87 3.36 0.25
N ILE A 159 11.74 3.31 0.94
CA ILE A 159 11.08 4.44 1.59
C ILE A 159 12.02 4.98 2.66
N ALA A 160 12.45 6.23 2.51
CA ALA A 160 13.32 6.91 3.47
C ALA A 160 12.50 7.71 4.50
N GLU A 161 11.39 8.28 4.05
CA GLU A 161 10.46 9.03 4.89
C GLU A 161 9.06 9.05 4.27
N CYS A 162 8.05 9.30 5.11
CA CYS A 162 6.66 9.41 4.70
C CYS A 162 5.94 10.44 5.57
N ILE A 163 5.01 11.18 4.98
CA ILE A 163 4.03 11.99 5.71
C ILE A 163 2.65 11.42 5.45
N ILE A 164 1.94 11.16 6.55
CA ILE A 164 0.58 10.62 6.54
C ILE A 164 -0.34 11.73 7.03
N ARG A 165 -1.38 12.01 6.25
CA ARG A 165 -2.44 12.96 6.62
C ARG A 165 -3.81 12.36 6.35
N GLU A 166 -4.64 12.36 7.39
CA GLU A 166 -6.02 11.90 7.34
C GLU A 166 -6.90 12.94 8.07
N GLU A 167 -8.05 13.26 7.49
CA GLU A 167 -8.94 14.26 8.07
C GLU A 167 -9.40 13.86 9.48
N GLY A 168 -9.36 14.80 10.42
CA GLY A 168 -9.70 14.55 11.82
C GLY A 168 -8.63 13.82 12.64
N LYS A 169 -7.44 13.57 12.09
CA LYS A 169 -6.28 13.04 12.81
C LYS A 169 -5.10 14.01 12.74
N ALA A 170 -4.18 13.90 13.68
CA ALA A 170 -2.91 14.62 13.61
C ALA A 170 -2.06 14.08 12.46
N ASP A 171 -1.30 14.95 11.81
CA ASP A 171 -0.31 14.54 10.82
C ASP A 171 0.77 13.68 11.47
N VAL A 172 1.15 12.60 10.79
CA VAL A 172 2.25 11.74 11.23
C VAL A 172 3.40 11.86 10.25
N ARG A 173 4.59 12.17 10.76
CA ARG A 173 5.84 12.07 10.00
C ARG A 173 6.53 10.78 10.39
N MET A 174 6.99 10.02 9.40
CA MET A 174 7.75 8.80 9.59
C MET A 174 9.13 8.94 8.95
N GLY A 175 10.15 8.44 9.64
CA GLY A 175 11.53 8.40 9.17
C GLY A 175 12.19 7.07 9.52
N VAL A 176 13.29 6.75 8.85
CA VAL A 176 14.06 5.54 9.15
C VAL A 176 14.97 5.78 10.34
N VAL A 177 14.74 5.05 11.43
CA VAL A 177 15.55 5.05 12.65
C VAL A 177 15.89 3.61 12.99
N ASP A 178 17.18 3.32 13.22
CA ASP A 178 17.69 1.96 13.47
C ASP A 178 17.21 0.92 12.43
N GLY A 179 17.12 1.35 11.16
CA GLY A 179 16.71 0.50 10.05
C GLY A 179 15.20 0.21 9.98
N LYS A 180 14.38 0.87 10.79
CA LYS A 180 12.91 0.76 10.77
C LYS A 180 12.27 2.08 10.41
N LEU A 181 11.29 2.05 9.52
CA LEU A 181 10.43 3.21 9.28
C LEU A 181 9.41 3.31 10.41
N GLN A 182 9.48 4.38 11.19
CA GLN A 182 8.61 4.61 12.35
C GLN A 182 8.28 6.09 12.50
N ALA A 183 7.25 6.41 13.27
CA ALA A 183 6.88 7.78 13.58
C ALA A 183 8.06 8.51 14.24
N VAL A 184 8.32 9.73 13.78
CA VAL A 184 9.32 10.64 14.35
C VAL A 184 8.61 11.85 14.90
N GLY A 185 8.98 12.25 16.13
CA GLY A 185 8.51 13.50 16.72
C GLY A 185 9.04 14.70 15.92
N GLU A 186 8.35 15.84 16.03
CA GLU A 186 8.83 17.12 15.48
C GLU A 186 10.17 17.56 16.09
#